data_AF-V4ABR1-F1
#
_entry.id   AF-V4ABR1-F1
#
_cell.length_a   1.000
_cell.length_b   1.000
_cell.length_c   1.000
_cell.angle_alpha   90.00
_cell.angle_beta   90.00
_cell.angle_gamma   90.00
#
_symmetry.space_group_name_H-M   'P 1'
#
loop_
_entity.id
_entity.type
_entity.pdbx_description
1 polymer ?
#
loop_
_entity_poly.entity_id
_entity_poly.type
_entity_poly.pdbx_seq_one_letter_code
_entity_poly.pdbx_strand_id
1 'polypeptide(L)'
;MLMFTSLLFVCFASIYAGESVYPDCQNPDNNERIPNGSKFKLENSGDCIEFTCKDGGYSASSVECDNNGECVAVGRTVEENCRSKKCVYDKFVGFQVTETKCEDDEGQCHSPGEEFTRTYQGTTYSKTTCTVDGNLVKYSYKN
;
A
#
# COMPACT_ATOMS: atom_id res chain seq x y z
N MET A 1 2.70 -81.74 4.87
CA MET A 1 3.24 -80.61 4.08
C MET A 1 2.23 -80.28 3.01
N LEU A 2 1.42 -79.23 3.21
CA LEU A 2 0.69 -78.51 2.16
C LEU A 2 0.20 -77.20 2.80
N MET A 3 0.72 -76.10 2.27
CA MET A 3 0.52 -74.72 2.70
C MET A 3 -0.83 -74.22 2.18
N PHE A 4 -1.58 -73.50 3.02
CA PHE A 4 -2.71 -72.67 2.58
C PHE A 4 -2.37 -71.21 2.79
N THR A 5 -2.16 -70.53 1.66
CA THR A 5 -1.82 -69.12 1.51
C THR A 5 -3.05 -68.25 1.77
N SER A 6 -2.99 -67.41 2.81
CA SER A 6 -3.98 -66.37 3.09
C SER A 6 -3.92 -65.26 2.03
N LEU A 7 -4.99 -65.12 1.23
CA LEU A 7 -5.22 -63.93 0.42
C LEU A 7 -5.72 -62.78 1.31
N LEU A 8 -4.86 -61.78 1.53
CA LEU A 8 -5.24 -60.47 2.06
C LEU A 8 -5.84 -59.64 0.93
N PHE A 9 -7.14 -59.40 1.00
CA PHE A 9 -7.88 -58.52 0.10
C PHE A 9 -7.66 -57.06 0.54
N VAL A 10 -6.80 -56.32 -0.15
CA VAL A 10 -6.58 -54.88 0.09
C VAL A 10 -7.61 -54.09 -0.73
N CYS A 11 -8.65 -53.59 -0.08
CA CYS A 11 -9.58 -52.64 -0.71
C CYS A 11 -8.91 -51.26 -0.82
N PHE A 12 -8.41 -50.93 -2.01
CA PHE A 12 -8.07 -49.55 -2.37
C PHE A 12 -9.37 -48.77 -2.63
N ALA A 13 -9.83 -48.01 -1.65
CA ALA A 13 -10.85 -46.99 -1.87
C ALA A 13 -10.20 -45.81 -2.61
N SER A 14 -10.37 -45.75 -3.93
CA SER A 14 -9.99 -44.58 -4.73
C SER A 14 -10.93 -43.43 -4.40
N ILE A 15 -10.46 -42.51 -3.55
CA ILE A 15 -11.09 -41.21 -3.33
C ILE A 15 -10.83 -40.39 -4.59
N TYR A 16 -11.81 -40.32 -5.50
CA TYR A 16 -11.81 -39.35 -6.58
C TYR A 16 -12.04 -37.97 -5.96
N ALA A 17 -10.95 -37.29 -5.60
CA ALA A 17 -10.98 -35.85 -5.43
C ALA A 17 -11.23 -35.25 -6.83
N GLY A 18 -12.50 -34.97 -7.14
CA GLY A 18 -12.83 -34.18 -8.32
C GLY A 18 -12.19 -32.81 -8.14
N GLU A 19 -11.11 -32.53 -8.88
CA GLU A 19 -10.56 -31.19 -8.97
C GLU A 19 -11.66 -30.29 -9.52
N SER A 20 -12.16 -29.37 -8.69
CA SER A 20 -13.07 -28.33 -9.14
C SER A 20 -12.32 -27.48 -10.17
N VAL A 21 -12.63 -27.68 -11.45
CA VAL A 21 -12.06 -26.91 -12.56
C VAL A 21 -12.73 -25.54 -12.57
N TYR A 22 -12.25 -24.64 -11.71
CA TYR A 22 -12.62 -23.24 -11.79
C TYR A 22 -11.90 -22.59 -12.98
N PRO A 23 -12.57 -21.68 -13.72
CA PRO A 23 -11.94 -21.04 -14.87
C PRO A 23 -10.80 -20.14 -14.43
N ASP A 24 -9.74 -20.15 -15.24
CA ASP A 24 -8.60 -19.25 -15.11
C ASP A 24 -8.96 -17.84 -15.61
N CYS A 25 -8.25 -16.84 -15.11
CA CYS A 25 -8.44 -15.46 -15.53
C CYS A 25 -7.56 -15.13 -16.74
N GLN A 26 -7.90 -14.04 -17.42
CA GLN A 26 -7.07 -13.44 -18.44
C GLN A 26 -6.56 -12.09 -17.96
N ASN A 27 -5.26 -11.88 -18.02
CA ASN A 27 -4.63 -10.60 -17.72
C ASN A 27 -5.04 -9.57 -18.78
N PRO A 28 -5.69 -8.46 -18.43
CA PRO A 28 -6.12 -7.45 -19.39
C PRO A 28 -4.97 -6.71 -20.09
N ASP A 29 -3.76 -6.66 -19.49
CA ASP A 29 -2.64 -5.89 -20.04
C ASP A 29 -1.90 -6.67 -21.14
N ASN A 30 -1.74 -7.99 -20.98
CA ASN A 30 -0.91 -8.82 -21.87
C ASN A 30 -1.62 -10.10 -22.39
N ASN A 31 -2.90 -10.30 -22.10
CA ASN A 31 -3.70 -11.49 -22.44
C ASN A 31 -3.18 -12.83 -21.88
N GLU A 32 -2.25 -12.82 -20.92
CA GLU A 32 -1.73 -14.00 -20.26
C GLU A 32 -2.81 -14.72 -19.44
N ARG A 33 -2.76 -16.06 -19.43
CA ARG A 33 -3.66 -16.90 -18.64
C ARG A 33 -3.15 -16.98 -17.20
N ILE A 34 -3.97 -16.56 -16.24
CA ILE A 34 -3.65 -16.55 -14.81
C ILE A 34 -4.41 -17.69 -14.12
N PRO A 35 -3.72 -18.66 -13.49
CA PRO A 35 -4.40 -19.77 -12.83
C PRO A 35 -5.37 -19.30 -11.74
N ASN A 36 -6.48 -20.00 -11.59
CA ASN A 36 -7.43 -19.73 -10.51
C ASN A 36 -6.75 -19.82 -9.12
N GLY A 37 -6.96 -18.79 -8.30
CA GLY A 37 -6.32 -18.63 -6.99
C GLY A 37 -4.94 -17.98 -7.02
N SER A 38 -4.33 -17.77 -8.20
CA SER A 38 -3.05 -17.06 -8.33
C SER A 38 -3.20 -15.56 -8.09
N LYS A 39 -2.12 -14.98 -7.56
CA LYS A 39 -1.94 -13.54 -7.38
C LYS A 39 -1.12 -12.94 -8.51
N PHE A 40 -1.44 -11.72 -8.91
CA PHE A 40 -0.76 -11.01 -10.00
C PHE A 40 -0.90 -9.49 -9.83
N LYS A 41 -0.14 -8.73 -10.62
CA LYS A 41 -0.23 -7.26 -10.70
C LYS A 41 -0.60 -6.83 -12.11
N LEU A 42 -1.25 -5.68 -12.21
CA LEU A 42 -1.56 -5.01 -13.48
C LEU A 42 -0.62 -3.82 -13.66
N GLU A 43 -0.08 -3.66 -14.86
CA GLU A 43 0.88 -2.59 -15.18
C GLU A 43 0.27 -1.20 -14.96
N ASN A 44 -1.02 -1.06 -15.31
CA ASN A 44 -1.75 0.21 -15.21
C ASN A 44 -2.33 0.49 -13.80
N SER A 45 -2.25 -0.46 -12.87
CA SER A 45 -2.77 -0.29 -11.51
C SER A 45 -1.71 0.16 -10.50
N GLY A 46 -0.44 0.16 -10.90
CA GLY A 46 0.70 0.47 -10.03
C GLY A 46 1.19 -0.74 -9.24
N ASP A 47 2.44 -0.66 -8.79
CA ASP A 47 3.14 -1.79 -8.17
C ASP A 47 2.59 -2.17 -6.78
N CYS A 48 1.82 -1.30 -6.14
CA CYS A 48 1.30 -1.50 -4.79
C CYS A 48 -0.15 -2.03 -4.77
N ILE A 49 -0.65 -2.53 -5.89
CA ILE A 49 -1.94 -3.21 -5.98
C ILE A 49 -1.72 -4.64 -6.45
N GLU A 50 -2.19 -5.60 -5.66
CA GLU A 50 -2.17 -7.02 -6.00
C GLU A 50 -3.60 -7.50 -6.24
N PHE A 51 -3.79 -8.34 -7.26
CA PHE A 51 -5.06 -8.95 -7.61
C PHE A 51 -5.00 -10.46 -7.42
N THR A 52 -6.10 -11.05 -6.98
CA THR A 52 -6.29 -12.51 -6.97
C THR A 52 -7.27 -12.91 -8.06
N CYS A 53 -6.89 -13.88 -8.87
CA CYS A 53 -7.79 -14.55 -9.82
C CYS A 53 -8.74 -15.49 -9.07
N LYS A 54 -10.03 -15.37 -9.36
CA LYS A 54 -11.07 -16.24 -8.80
C LYS A 54 -12.22 -16.43 -9.80
N ASP A 55 -12.46 -17.67 -10.18
CA ASP A 55 -13.60 -18.10 -11.00
C ASP A 55 -13.70 -17.32 -12.33
N GLY A 56 -12.57 -17.14 -13.00
CA GLY A 56 -12.46 -16.43 -14.29
C GLY A 56 -12.54 -14.91 -14.20
N GLY A 57 -12.80 -14.34 -13.02
CA GLY A 57 -12.70 -12.92 -12.72
C GLY A 57 -11.56 -12.63 -11.76
N TYR A 58 -11.23 -11.35 -11.55
CA TYR A 58 -10.22 -10.98 -10.57
C TYR A 58 -10.68 -9.80 -9.72
N SER A 59 -10.15 -9.71 -8.50
CA SER A 59 -10.41 -8.63 -7.56
C SER A 59 -9.13 -8.27 -6.83
N ALA A 60 -8.99 -7.00 -6.42
CA ALA A 60 -7.84 -6.58 -5.63
C ALA A 60 -7.79 -7.38 -4.31
N SER A 61 -6.68 -8.06 -4.07
CA SER A 61 -6.37 -8.78 -2.84
C SER A 61 -5.55 -7.95 -1.85
N SER A 62 -4.79 -6.98 -2.38
CA SER A 62 -4.08 -5.97 -1.59
C SER A 62 -4.18 -4.63 -2.30
N VAL A 63 -4.42 -3.57 -1.53
CA VAL A 63 -4.44 -2.19 -2.01
C VAL A 63 -3.61 -1.35 -1.05
N GLU A 64 -2.51 -0.81 -1.55
CA GLU A 64 -1.55 -0.02 -0.79
C GLU A 64 -1.14 1.21 -1.60
N CYS A 65 -0.69 2.26 -0.92
CA CYS A 65 -0.21 3.47 -1.58
C CYS A 65 1.27 3.33 -1.91
N ASP A 66 1.67 3.73 -3.11
CA ASP A 66 3.09 3.86 -3.46
C ASP A 66 3.69 5.12 -2.83
N ASN A 67 4.75 4.96 -2.04
CA ASN A 67 5.53 6.03 -1.46
C ASN A 67 6.99 5.89 -1.90
N ASN A 68 7.32 6.46 -3.06
CA ASN A 68 8.67 6.40 -3.65
C ASN A 68 9.17 4.94 -3.83
N GLY A 69 8.29 4.04 -4.28
CA GLY A 69 8.59 2.61 -4.49
C GLY A 69 8.37 1.71 -3.26
N GLU A 70 8.00 2.27 -2.10
CA GLU A 70 7.57 1.50 -0.93
C GLU A 70 6.05 1.44 -0.85
N CYS A 71 5.50 0.23 -0.68
CA CYS A 71 4.06 0.04 -0.53
C CYS A 71 3.63 0.27 0.94
N VAL A 72 2.80 1.29 1.13
CA VAL A 72 2.29 1.70 2.43
C VAL A 72 0.84 1.26 2.58
N ALA A 73 0.57 0.40 3.56
CA ALA A 73 -0.76 -0.12 3.80
C ALA A 73 -1.80 0.99 4.04
N VAL A 74 -3.03 0.77 3.55
CA VAL A 74 -4.15 1.67 3.78
C VAL A 74 -4.37 1.90 5.28
N GLY A 75 -4.58 3.17 5.65
CA GLY A 75 -4.73 3.62 7.02
C GLY A 75 -3.42 4.01 7.71
N ARG A 76 -2.25 3.66 7.15
CA ARG A 76 -0.95 4.08 7.69
C ARG A 76 -0.64 5.53 7.31
N THR A 77 0.13 6.19 8.18
CA THR A 77 0.60 7.57 7.98
C THR A 77 2.10 7.56 7.75
N VAL A 78 2.57 8.37 6.81
CA VAL A 78 3.97 8.68 6.57
C VAL A 78 4.20 10.18 6.75
N GLU A 79 5.40 10.56 7.18
CA GLU A 79 5.82 11.96 7.20
C GLU A 79 6.80 12.22 6.04
N GLU A 80 6.52 13.24 5.24
CA GLU A 80 7.38 13.65 4.13
C GLU A 80 7.29 15.17 3.97
N ASN A 81 8.43 15.87 3.92
CA ASN A 81 8.52 17.33 3.75
C ASN A 81 7.60 18.10 4.72
N CYS A 82 7.70 17.77 6.02
CA CYS A 82 6.86 18.32 7.10
C CYS A 82 5.34 18.16 6.87
N ARG A 83 4.93 17.15 6.11
CA ARG A 83 3.51 16.80 5.93
C ARG A 83 3.27 15.38 6.37
N SER A 84 2.30 15.20 7.24
CA SER A 84 1.77 13.88 7.57
C SER A 84 0.73 13.51 6.52
N LYS A 85 0.94 12.40 5.84
CA LYS A 85 0.06 11.88 4.79
C LYS A 85 -0.44 10.51 5.18
N LYS A 86 -1.75 10.28 5.12
CA LYS A 86 -2.36 8.98 5.39
C LYS A 86 -2.71 8.29 4.07
N CYS A 87 -2.30 7.04 3.92
CA CYS A 87 -2.75 6.22 2.79
C CYS A 87 -4.25 5.94 2.95
N VAL A 88 -5.06 6.29 1.96
CA VAL A 88 -6.51 6.10 1.95
C VAL A 88 -6.95 5.34 0.71
N TYR A 89 -8.02 4.56 0.85
CA TYR A 89 -8.70 3.89 -0.24
C TYR A 89 -10.19 4.22 -0.15
N ASP A 90 -10.64 5.08 -1.06
CA ASP A 90 -12.05 5.42 -1.24
C ASP A 90 -12.45 5.06 -2.69
N LYS A 91 -12.52 6.03 -3.60
CA LYS A 91 -12.69 5.77 -5.04
C LYS A 91 -11.39 5.41 -5.75
N PHE A 92 -10.28 5.92 -5.23
CA PHE A 92 -8.92 5.70 -5.72
C PHE A 92 -8.01 5.46 -4.52
N VAL A 93 -6.93 4.71 -4.71
CA VAL A 93 -5.88 4.57 -3.71
C VAL A 93 -4.92 5.74 -3.83
N GLY A 94 -4.53 6.33 -2.69
CA GLY A 94 -3.57 7.42 -2.68
C GLY A 94 -3.37 8.03 -1.30
N PHE A 95 -2.45 8.99 -1.22
CA PHE A 95 -2.16 9.71 0.01
C PHE A 95 -3.04 10.94 0.17
N GLN A 96 -3.65 11.07 1.35
CA GLN A 96 -4.34 12.28 1.79
C GLN A 96 -3.49 12.98 2.87
N VAL A 97 -3.19 14.27 2.65
CA VAL A 97 -2.53 15.09 3.68
C VAL A 97 -3.46 15.26 4.87
N THR A 98 -3.02 14.82 6.05
CA THR A 98 -3.75 14.94 7.31
C THR A 98 -3.22 16.06 8.18
N GLU A 99 -1.95 16.42 8.04
CA GLU A 99 -1.30 17.47 8.81
C GLU A 99 -0.21 18.13 7.98
N THR A 100 -0.05 19.44 8.12
CA THR A 100 1.08 20.19 7.57
C THR A 100 1.74 20.96 8.71
N LYS A 101 3.05 20.82 8.81
CA LYS A 101 3.94 21.49 9.76
C LYS A 101 4.81 22.49 9.01
N CYS A 102 5.56 23.27 9.75
CA CYS A 102 6.43 24.30 9.23
C CYS A 102 7.86 23.81 9.24
N GLU A 103 8.60 24.07 8.18
CA GLU A 103 9.97 23.60 8.04
C GLU A 103 10.92 24.77 8.30
N ASP A 104 11.93 24.62 9.13
CA ASP A 104 12.95 25.64 9.31
C ASP A 104 14.01 25.59 8.18
N ASP A 105 15.19 26.19 8.39
CA ASP A 105 16.25 26.18 7.37
C ASP A 105 17.17 24.94 7.48
N GLU A 106 17.07 24.16 8.56
CA GLU A 106 17.76 22.88 8.76
C GLU A 106 16.90 21.68 8.31
N GLY A 107 15.66 21.93 7.91
CA GLY A 107 14.68 20.90 7.53
C GLY A 107 13.90 20.33 8.70
N GLN A 108 14.01 20.94 9.90
CA GLN A 108 13.26 20.52 11.07
C GLN A 108 11.80 20.98 10.98
N CYS A 109 10.89 20.09 11.35
CA CYS A 109 9.46 20.35 11.34
C CYS A 109 8.95 20.87 12.69
N HIS A 110 8.27 22.00 12.67
CA HIS A 110 7.67 22.69 13.81
C HIS A 110 6.15 22.75 13.69
N SER A 111 5.48 22.65 14.83
CA SER A 111 4.02 22.74 14.88
C SER A 111 3.57 24.18 14.56
N PRO A 112 2.39 24.39 13.96
CA PRO A 112 1.84 25.73 13.77
C PRO A 112 1.77 26.51 15.10
N GLY A 113 2.32 27.73 15.11
CA GLY A 113 2.43 28.58 16.30
C GLY A 113 3.67 28.36 17.19
N GLU A 114 4.46 27.30 16.95
CA GLU A 114 5.74 27.11 17.61
C GLU A 114 6.76 28.18 17.17
N GLU A 115 7.57 28.66 18.11
CA GLU A 115 8.66 29.61 17.82
C GLU A 115 9.95 28.87 17.49
N PHE A 116 10.58 29.22 16.38
CA PHE A 116 11.87 28.68 15.94
C PHE A 116 12.71 29.76 15.23
N THR A 117 13.99 29.47 15.01
CA THR A 117 14.90 30.39 14.32
C THR A 117 14.83 30.17 12.82
N ARG A 118 14.74 31.27 12.05
CA ARG A 118 14.76 31.19 10.58
C ARG A 118 15.45 32.39 9.96
N THR A 119 16.18 32.17 8.88
CA THR A 119 16.78 33.20 8.03
C THR A 119 15.87 33.48 6.83
N TYR A 120 15.42 34.72 6.72
CA TYR A 120 14.65 35.19 5.58
C TYR A 120 15.31 36.44 4.97
N GLN A 121 15.62 36.37 3.67
CA GLN A 121 16.31 37.43 2.93
C GLN A 121 17.63 37.89 3.62
N GLY A 122 18.40 36.93 4.15
CA GLY A 122 19.69 37.19 4.80
C GLY A 122 19.61 37.74 6.23
N THR A 123 18.41 37.92 6.79
CA THR A 123 18.22 38.30 8.20
C THR A 123 17.73 37.09 9.00
N THR A 124 18.41 36.78 10.10
CA THR A 124 18.00 35.71 11.03
C THR A 124 17.02 36.26 12.06
N TYR A 125 15.86 35.62 12.16
CA TYR A 125 14.79 35.92 13.09
C TYR A 125 14.70 34.83 14.14
N SER A 126 14.89 35.19 15.41
CA SER A 126 14.92 34.27 16.56
C SER A 126 13.52 33.77 16.98
N LYS A 127 12.46 34.48 16.59
CA LYS A 127 11.06 34.18 16.96
C LYS A 127 10.19 34.09 15.71
N THR A 128 10.56 33.20 14.80
CA THR A 128 9.73 32.87 13.65
C THR A 128 8.62 31.93 14.10
N THR A 129 7.40 32.24 13.71
CA THR A 129 6.24 31.35 13.88
C THR A 129 5.61 31.13 12.52
N CYS A 130 4.68 30.18 12.44
CA CYS A 130 3.94 29.92 11.22
C CYS A 130 2.49 29.57 11.50
N THR A 131 1.66 29.75 10.48
CA THR A 131 0.27 29.31 10.46
C THR A 131 0.02 28.46 9.21
N VAL A 132 -0.91 27.53 9.32
CA VAL A 132 -1.23 26.58 8.26
C VAL A 132 -2.70 26.70 7.92
N ASP A 133 -2.99 26.94 6.64
CA ASP A 133 -4.33 27.04 6.07
C ASP A 133 -4.45 26.04 4.90
N GLY A 134 -5.01 24.87 5.19
CA GLY A 134 -4.93 23.72 4.29
C GLY A 134 -3.49 23.27 4.07
N ASN A 135 -3.00 23.43 2.83
CA ASN A 135 -1.61 23.12 2.44
C ASN A 135 -0.71 24.36 2.36
N LEU A 136 -1.22 25.55 2.69
CA LEU A 136 -0.48 26.81 2.62
C LEU A 136 0.13 27.13 3.98
N VAL A 137 1.46 27.24 4.01
CA VAL A 137 2.22 27.67 5.19
C VAL A 137 2.52 29.17 5.07
N LYS A 138 2.18 29.95 6.10
CA LYS A 138 2.47 31.39 6.19
C LYS A 138 3.37 31.64 7.40
N TYR A 139 4.53 32.23 7.18
CA TYR A 139 5.49 32.56 8.24
C TYR A 139 5.29 33.99 8.76
N SER A 140 5.54 34.18 10.05
CA SER A 140 5.59 35.47 10.74
C SER A 140 6.94 35.62 11.43
N TYR A 141 7.68 36.66 11.08
CA TYR A 141 9.05 36.89 11.51
C TYR A 141 9.13 37.96 12.60
N LYS A 142 9.81 37.66 13.71
CA LYS A 142 10.04 38.58 14.83
C LYS A 142 11.45 38.37 15.42
N ASN A 143 11.98 39.40 16.07
CA ASN A 143 13.21 39.37 16.85
C ASN A 143 12.89 39.47 18.35
#